data_AF-G9Y3R8-F1
#
_entry.id   AF-G9Y3R8-F1
#
_cell.length_a   1.000
_cell.length_b   1.000
_cell.length_c   1.000
_cell.angle_alpha   90.00
_cell.angle_beta   90.00
_cell.angle_gamma   90.00
#
_symmetry.space_group_name_H-M   'P 1'
#
loop_
_entity.id
_entity.type
_entity.pdbx_description
1 polymer ?
#
loop_
_entity_poly.entity_id
_entity_poly.type
_entity_poly.pdbx_seq_one_letter_code
_entity_poly.pdbx_strand_id
1 'polypeptide(L)'
;MAKKAKSAILPSNKQDPTGVDRLERGSMRDFSKRMKLITKGYIQILNRIPASPAVNQRYAFQLDQGLLSMLLQNGERMVDEILLQGGELNLWFFDQYVEVAYQRGTAQEFANLSQQSPAYAAGQNSVQSILMSEPYQLRLVLVRAREFEEMKNLSAQVKADMARILTDGIGRGLNPKEVARNLTTQTGIESRRANRIARTEITTALRRARMDEDDDAKANYGIQTMQLHISALSPTTRRTHAARHGKLYTTDEQRDWWSRDANSINCKCSTVAVLVDDKGEPLSNTVIERTRKEYTSMKARGLTDDNAG
;
A
#
# COMPACT_ATOMS: atom_id res chain seq x y z
N MET A 1 -16.21 39.57 18.87
CA MET A 1 -16.67 38.34 18.18
C MET A 1 -15.59 37.30 18.31
N ALA A 2 -15.88 36.12 18.86
CA ALA A 2 -14.91 35.02 18.90
C ALA A 2 -14.45 34.69 17.48
N LYS A 3 -13.14 34.63 17.26
CA LYS A 3 -12.56 34.36 15.93
C LYS A 3 -12.99 32.95 15.52
N LYS A 4 -13.75 32.84 14.42
CA LYS A 4 -14.24 31.54 13.91
C LYS A 4 -13.04 30.60 13.70
N ALA A 5 -13.14 29.38 14.22
CA ALA A 5 -12.09 28.37 14.06
C ALA A 5 -11.78 28.17 12.57
N LYS A 6 -10.48 28.12 12.22
CA LYS A 6 -10.09 27.85 10.83
C LYS A 6 -10.51 26.42 10.48
N SER A 7 -10.93 26.22 9.24
CA SER A 7 -11.41 24.91 8.78
C SER A 7 -10.23 23.96 8.52
N ALA A 8 -10.48 22.66 8.49
CA ALA A 8 -9.48 21.66 8.10
C ALA A 8 -9.00 21.83 6.64
N ILE A 9 -7.85 21.23 6.32
CA ILE A 9 -7.26 21.23 4.97
C ILE A 9 -7.73 20.00 4.22
N LEU A 10 -8.59 20.19 3.20
CA LEU A 10 -9.01 19.12 2.31
C LEU A 10 -7.91 18.78 1.27
N PRO A 11 -7.84 17.52 0.81
CA PRO A 11 -6.96 17.14 -0.30
C PRO A 11 -7.19 18.02 -1.53
N SER A 12 -6.10 18.44 -2.18
CA SER A 12 -6.17 19.27 -3.39
C SER A 12 -6.71 18.50 -4.59
N ASN A 13 -6.33 17.22 -4.73
CA ASN A 13 -6.85 16.31 -5.75
C ASN A 13 -7.93 15.39 -5.16
N LYS A 14 -9.16 15.54 -5.63
CA LYS A 14 -10.31 14.73 -5.18
C LYS A 14 -10.22 13.26 -5.61
N GLN A 15 -9.60 12.99 -6.77
CA GLN A 15 -9.47 11.65 -7.32
C GLN A 15 -8.28 10.87 -6.71
N ASP A 16 -7.39 11.58 -6.01
CA ASP A 16 -6.32 11.02 -5.18
C ASP A 16 -6.30 11.73 -3.81
N PRO A 17 -7.26 11.41 -2.91
CA PRO A 17 -7.34 11.99 -1.57
C PRO A 17 -6.09 11.79 -0.72
N THR A 18 -5.31 10.75 -1.03
CA THR A 18 -4.07 10.42 -0.33
C THR A 18 -2.87 11.23 -0.85
N GLY A 19 -2.91 11.68 -2.11
CA GLY A 19 -1.82 12.39 -2.76
C GLY A 19 -0.60 11.49 -3.06
N VAL A 20 -0.70 10.17 -2.96
CA VAL A 20 0.43 9.22 -3.10
C VAL A 20 0.43 8.45 -4.42
N ASP A 21 -0.46 8.78 -5.36
CA ASP A 21 -0.55 8.12 -6.67
C ASP A 21 0.81 8.04 -7.40
N ARG A 22 1.65 9.07 -7.28
CA ARG A 22 2.99 9.09 -7.91
C ARG A 22 3.94 8.08 -7.25
N LEU A 23 3.87 7.91 -5.92
CA LEU A 23 4.66 6.92 -5.18
C LEU A 23 4.19 5.51 -5.52
N GLU A 24 2.87 5.28 -5.58
CA GLU A 24 2.30 4.00 -6.02
C GLU A 24 2.79 3.64 -7.44
N ARG A 25 2.67 4.55 -8.40
CA ARG A 25 3.16 4.30 -9.77
C ARG A 25 4.68 4.08 -9.82
N GLY A 26 5.43 4.70 -8.92
CA GLY A 26 6.87 4.48 -8.76
C GLY A 26 7.16 3.04 -8.34
N SER A 27 6.61 2.63 -7.20
CA SER A 27 6.82 1.28 -6.64
C SER A 27 6.34 0.18 -7.58
N MET A 28 5.19 0.34 -8.25
CA MET A 28 4.68 -0.61 -9.24
C MET A 28 5.65 -0.80 -10.42
N ARG A 29 6.35 0.27 -10.85
CA ARG A 29 7.37 0.15 -11.91
C ARG A 29 8.58 -0.62 -11.42
N ASP A 30 9.01 -0.39 -10.19
CA ASP A 30 10.16 -1.11 -9.62
C ASP A 30 9.82 -2.58 -9.34
N PHE A 31 8.62 -2.88 -8.87
CA PHE A 31 8.11 -4.25 -8.83
C PHE A 31 8.15 -4.91 -10.21
N SER A 32 7.68 -4.23 -11.26
CA SER A 32 7.74 -4.77 -12.62
C SER A 32 9.18 -5.04 -13.09
N LYS A 33 10.13 -4.14 -12.79
CA LYS A 33 11.55 -4.38 -13.09
C LYS A 33 12.08 -5.61 -12.36
N ARG A 34 11.79 -5.75 -11.07
CA ARG A 34 12.20 -6.90 -10.24
C ARG A 34 11.62 -8.22 -10.75
N MET A 35 10.33 -8.22 -11.09
CA MET A 35 9.63 -9.35 -11.70
C MET A 35 10.25 -9.76 -13.06
N LYS A 36 10.67 -8.79 -13.88
CA LYS A 36 11.41 -9.06 -15.12
C LYS A 36 12.77 -9.71 -14.86
N LEU A 37 13.50 -9.28 -13.81
CA LEU A 37 14.77 -9.89 -13.42
C LEU A 37 14.57 -11.34 -12.97
N ILE A 38 13.56 -11.61 -12.15
CA ILE A 38 13.19 -12.96 -11.70
C ILE A 38 12.88 -13.86 -12.91
N THR A 39 12.05 -13.38 -13.84
CA THR A 39 11.70 -14.14 -15.06
C THR A 39 12.95 -14.50 -15.86
N LYS A 40 13.85 -13.53 -16.09
CA LYS A 40 15.11 -13.75 -16.80
C LYS A 40 15.97 -14.80 -16.11
N GLY A 41 16.07 -14.74 -14.78
CA GLY A 41 16.84 -15.70 -14.00
C GLY A 41 16.30 -17.12 -14.08
N TYR A 42 14.98 -17.31 -13.97
CA TYR A 42 14.37 -18.64 -14.16
C TYR A 42 14.54 -19.18 -15.58
N ILE A 43 14.48 -18.32 -16.61
CA ILE A 43 14.79 -18.72 -17.99
C ILE A 43 16.26 -19.12 -18.13
N GLN A 44 17.19 -18.43 -17.46
CA GLN A 44 18.60 -18.82 -17.44
C GLN A 44 18.82 -20.16 -16.74
N ILE A 45 18.11 -20.42 -15.64
CA ILE A 45 18.09 -21.72 -14.97
C ILE A 45 17.62 -22.81 -15.93
N LEU A 46 16.48 -22.60 -16.61
CA LEU A 46 15.94 -23.52 -17.61
C LEU A 46 16.95 -23.81 -18.74
N ASN A 47 17.62 -22.78 -19.25
CA ASN A 47 18.58 -22.93 -20.35
C ASN A 47 19.86 -23.70 -19.97
N ARG A 48 20.14 -23.87 -18.68
CA ARG A 48 21.26 -24.69 -18.19
C ARG A 48 20.92 -26.19 -18.17
N ILE A 49 19.66 -26.54 -18.37
CA ILE A 49 19.20 -27.91 -18.36
C ILE A 49 19.33 -28.47 -19.79
N PRO A 50 20.19 -29.49 -20.01
CA PRO A 50 20.28 -30.11 -21.33
C PRO A 50 18.94 -30.75 -21.70
N ALA A 51 18.44 -30.41 -22.88
CA ALA A 51 17.16 -30.91 -23.38
C ALA A 51 17.31 -31.35 -24.84
N SER A 52 16.83 -32.55 -25.16
CA SER A 52 16.82 -33.08 -26.52
C SER A 52 15.40 -33.44 -26.96
N PRO A 53 15.07 -33.34 -28.25
CA PRO A 53 13.81 -33.86 -28.77
C PRO A 53 13.67 -35.35 -28.47
N ALA A 54 12.48 -35.75 -28.02
CA ALA A 54 12.09 -37.13 -27.76
C ALA A 54 10.87 -37.50 -28.61
N VAL A 55 10.51 -38.79 -28.61
CA VAL A 55 9.34 -39.32 -29.34
C VAL A 55 8.06 -38.57 -28.90
N ASN A 56 7.10 -38.42 -29.82
CA ASN A 56 5.81 -37.74 -29.59
C ASN A 56 5.91 -36.23 -29.30
N GLN A 57 6.85 -35.52 -29.94
CA GLN A 57 7.04 -34.06 -29.81
C GLN A 57 7.32 -33.58 -28.37
N ARG A 58 7.79 -34.48 -27.51
CA ARG A 58 8.24 -34.14 -26.14
C ARG A 58 9.73 -33.83 -26.13
N TYR A 59 10.19 -33.24 -25.04
CA TYR A 59 11.61 -33.06 -24.74
C TYR A 59 12.02 -33.98 -23.59
N ALA A 60 13.15 -34.66 -23.76
CA ALA A 60 13.82 -35.35 -22.68
C ALA A 60 14.81 -34.37 -22.03
N PHE A 61 14.61 -34.08 -20.74
CA PHE A 61 15.52 -33.25 -19.96
C PHE A 61 16.52 -34.15 -19.23
N GLN A 62 17.81 -33.88 -19.38
CA GLN A 62 18.87 -34.60 -18.67
C GLN A 62 19.08 -33.94 -17.30
N LEU A 63 18.37 -34.44 -16.30
CA LEU A 63 18.40 -33.95 -14.93
C LEU A 63 18.51 -35.13 -13.96
N ASP A 64 19.48 -35.02 -13.05
CA ASP A 64 19.43 -35.78 -11.81
C ASP A 64 18.84 -34.93 -10.67
N GLN A 65 18.55 -35.59 -9.55
CA GLN A 65 17.96 -34.94 -8.37
C GLN A 65 18.87 -33.86 -7.77
N GLY A 66 20.19 -34.02 -7.84
CA GLY A 66 21.15 -33.07 -7.28
C GLY A 66 21.18 -31.77 -8.09
N LEU A 67 21.27 -31.88 -9.42
CA LEU A 67 21.22 -30.76 -10.34
C LEU A 67 19.89 -29.99 -10.22
N LEU A 68 18.75 -30.69 -10.16
CA LEU A 68 17.45 -30.06 -10.00
C LEU A 68 17.37 -29.27 -8.67
N SER A 69 17.78 -29.89 -7.56
CA SER A 69 17.74 -29.26 -6.24
C SER A 69 18.62 -28.01 -6.19
N MET A 70 19.83 -28.08 -6.75
CA MET A 70 20.74 -26.94 -6.83
C MET A 70 20.15 -25.80 -7.67
N LEU A 71 19.53 -26.11 -8.81
CA LEU A 71 18.91 -25.10 -9.68
C LEU A 71 17.72 -24.40 -9.01
N LEU A 72 16.89 -25.14 -8.28
CA LEU A 72 15.77 -24.57 -7.52
C LEU A 72 16.27 -23.68 -6.37
N GLN A 73 17.25 -24.12 -5.59
CA GLN A 73 17.86 -23.30 -4.53
C GLN A 73 18.51 -22.01 -5.08
N ASN A 74 19.10 -22.06 -6.27
CA ASN A 74 19.61 -20.87 -6.94
C ASN A 74 18.48 -19.90 -7.32
N GLY A 75 17.36 -20.44 -7.82
CA GLY A 75 16.16 -19.66 -8.12
C GLY A 75 15.58 -19.00 -6.86
N GLU A 76 15.51 -19.73 -5.76
CA GLU A 76 15.01 -19.23 -4.48
C GLU A 76 15.86 -18.08 -3.94
N ARG A 77 17.18 -18.27 -3.85
CA ARG A 77 18.11 -17.23 -3.38
C ARG A 77 18.03 -15.96 -4.23
N MET A 78 17.98 -16.11 -5.54
CA MET A 78 17.84 -14.99 -6.47
C MET A 78 16.54 -14.21 -6.25
N VAL A 79 15.41 -14.89 -5.99
CA VAL A 79 14.14 -14.21 -5.72
C VAL A 79 14.22 -13.41 -4.42
N ASP A 80 14.80 -13.98 -3.37
CA ASP A 80 14.99 -13.27 -2.09
C ASP A 80 15.93 -12.07 -2.25
N GLU A 81 17.07 -12.22 -2.93
CA GLU A 81 18.00 -11.11 -3.23
C GLU A 81 17.31 -9.95 -3.98
N ILE A 82 16.39 -10.28 -4.89
CA ILE A 82 15.67 -9.29 -5.70
C ILE A 82 14.54 -8.64 -4.89
N LEU A 83 13.70 -9.40 -4.19
CA LEU A 83 12.50 -8.86 -3.54
C LEU A 83 12.77 -8.31 -2.14
N LEU A 84 13.73 -8.90 -1.42
CA LEU A 84 14.14 -8.50 -0.08
C LEU A 84 15.45 -7.69 -0.07
N GLN A 85 15.76 -7.04 -1.21
CA GLN A 85 16.97 -6.24 -1.35
C GLN A 85 17.10 -5.23 -0.19
N GLY A 86 18.26 -5.27 0.49
CA GLY A 86 18.59 -4.44 1.65
C GLY A 86 18.24 -5.05 3.00
N GLY A 87 17.53 -6.19 3.01
CA GLY A 87 17.14 -6.90 4.22
C GLY A 87 16.06 -6.18 5.03
N GLU A 88 15.83 -6.64 6.25
CA GLU A 88 14.77 -6.12 7.13
C GLU A 88 14.93 -4.63 7.45
N LEU A 89 16.17 -4.18 7.67
CA LEU A 89 16.44 -2.82 8.11
C LEU A 89 16.46 -1.78 6.98
N ASN A 90 16.75 -2.19 5.74
CA ASN A 90 16.91 -1.30 4.58
C ASN A 90 16.11 -1.81 3.37
N LEU A 91 14.92 -2.34 3.61
CA LEU A 91 14.07 -2.89 2.57
C LEU A 91 13.75 -1.81 1.54
N TRP A 92 14.13 -2.03 0.28
CA TRP A 92 13.94 -1.05 -0.81
C TRP A 92 12.50 -0.51 -0.90
N PHE A 93 11.49 -1.36 -0.68
CA PHE A 93 10.08 -0.97 -0.76
C PHE A 93 9.69 -0.03 0.38
N PHE A 94 10.21 -0.30 1.57
CA PHE A 94 9.97 0.53 2.74
C PHE A 94 10.65 1.90 2.58
N ASP A 95 11.98 1.90 2.41
CA ASP A 95 12.80 3.13 2.39
C ASP A 95 12.36 4.10 1.29
N GLN A 96 12.06 3.59 0.09
CA GLN A 96 11.80 4.44 -1.08
C GLN A 96 10.34 4.87 -1.20
N TYR A 97 9.40 4.17 -0.57
CA TYR A 97 7.98 4.36 -0.84
C TYR A 97 7.11 4.43 0.42
N VAL A 98 7.19 3.43 1.30
CA VAL A 98 6.30 3.36 2.48
C VAL A 98 6.69 4.43 3.51
N GLU A 99 7.98 4.56 3.83
CA GLU A 99 8.46 5.61 4.73
C GLU A 99 8.13 7.01 4.21
N VAL A 100 8.33 7.24 2.91
CA VAL A 100 8.01 8.52 2.26
C VAL A 100 6.52 8.85 2.39
N ALA A 101 5.64 7.85 2.26
CA ALA A 101 4.21 8.04 2.43
C ALA A 101 3.82 8.30 3.90
N TYR A 102 4.49 7.62 4.84
CA TYR A 102 4.31 7.85 6.27
C TYR A 102 4.73 9.28 6.66
N GLN A 103 5.95 9.70 6.32
CA GLN A 103 6.44 11.07 6.53
C GLN A 103 5.51 12.12 5.91
N ARG A 104 4.99 11.86 4.70
CA ARG A 104 4.02 12.74 4.05
C ARG A 104 2.70 12.83 4.83
N GLY A 105 2.18 11.72 5.35
CA GLY A 105 0.98 11.71 6.19
C GLY A 105 1.17 12.56 7.44
N THR A 106 2.30 12.40 8.14
CA THR A 106 2.67 13.24 9.29
C THR A 106 2.72 14.72 8.92
N ALA A 107 3.39 15.07 7.82
CA ALA A 107 3.48 16.47 7.38
C ALA A 107 2.11 17.06 7.01
N GLN A 108 1.23 16.26 6.39
CA GLN A 108 -0.14 16.67 6.08
C GLN A 108 -0.94 16.94 7.35
N GLU A 109 -0.84 16.07 8.35
CA GLU A 109 -1.58 16.22 9.59
C GLU A 109 -1.04 17.36 10.44
N PHE A 110 0.28 17.51 10.52
CA PHE A 110 0.91 18.67 11.17
C PHE A 110 0.39 20.00 10.59
N ALA A 111 0.35 20.13 9.27
CA ALA A 111 -0.16 21.34 8.63
C ALA A 111 -1.67 21.54 8.90
N ASN A 112 -2.43 20.45 8.89
CA ASN A 112 -3.87 20.46 9.15
C ASN A 112 -4.21 20.89 10.58
N LEU A 113 -3.54 20.32 11.58
CA LEU A 113 -3.75 20.62 13.00
C LEU A 113 -3.21 22.01 13.37
N SER A 114 -2.03 22.40 12.85
CA SER A 114 -1.46 23.75 13.04
C SER A 114 -2.38 24.85 12.51
N GLN A 115 -3.11 24.59 11.42
CA GLN A 115 -4.08 25.54 10.90
C GLN A 115 -5.28 25.70 11.84
N GLN A 116 -5.77 24.61 12.43
CA GLN A 116 -7.03 24.61 13.18
C GLN A 116 -6.84 24.99 14.66
N SER A 117 -5.75 24.56 15.29
CA SER A 117 -5.51 24.71 16.72
C SER A 117 -4.33 25.63 17.02
N PRO A 118 -4.57 26.81 17.64
CA PRO A 118 -3.49 27.63 18.19
C PRO A 118 -2.64 26.91 19.26
N ALA A 119 -3.26 26.04 20.07
CA ALA A 119 -2.56 25.30 21.11
C ALA A 119 -1.57 24.30 20.51
N TYR A 120 -2.00 23.52 19.50
CA TYR A 120 -1.12 22.61 18.77
C TYR A 120 -0.02 23.39 18.03
N ALA A 121 -0.37 24.47 17.32
CA ALA A 121 0.60 25.27 16.57
C ALA A 121 1.68 25.92 17.46
N ALA A 122 1.34 26.25 18.71
CA ALA A 122 2.29 26.79 19.68
C ALA A 122 3.15 25.71 20.35
N GLY A 123 2.59 24.50 20.53
CA GLY A 123 3.27 23.41 21.21
C GLY A 123 4.05 22.46 20.30
N GLN A 124 3.70 22.39 19.01
CA GLN A 124 4.39 21.58 18.01
C GLN A 124 5.03 22.52 16.97
N ASN A 125 6.34 22.72 17.09
CA ASN A 125 7.02 23.77 16.35
C ASN A 125 7.35 23.40 14.90
N SER A 126 7.50 22.10 14.60
CA SER A 126 7.90 21.66 13.25
C SER A 126 7.55 20.20 12.96
N VAL A 127 7.48 19.85 11.67
CA VAL A 127 7.45 18.44 11.26
C VAL A 127 8.73 17.72 11.70
N GLN A 128 9.88 18.38 11.66
CA GLN A 128 11.17 17.76 11.99
C GLN A 128 11.22 17.27 13.45
N SER A 129 10.63 18.01 14.39
CA SER A 129 10.53 17.59 15.79
C SER A 129 9.67 16.34 15.96
N ILE A 130 8.58 16.20 15.19
CA ILE A 130 7.79 14.97 15.16
C ILE A 130 8.63 13.81 14.63
N LEU A 131 9.29 13.99 13.48
CA LEU A 131 10.06 12.93 12.84
C LEU A 131 11.20 12.42 13.73
N MET A 132 11.77 13.27 14.58
CA MET A 132 12.84 12.90 15.51
C MET A 132 12.33 12.41 16.87
N SER A 133 11.01 12.43 17.10
CA SER A 133 10.42 12.01 18.37
C SER A 133 10.44 10.49 18.54
N GLU A 134 10.59 10.03 19.77
CA GLU A 134 10.55 8.60 20.10
C GLU A 134 9.23 7.92 19.69
N PRO A 135 8.03 8.49 19.94
CA PRO A 135 6.77 7.87 19.51
C PRO A 135 6.70 7.67 17.99
N TYR A 136 7.16 8.65 17.20
CA TYR A 136 7.21 8.53 15.75
C TYR A 136 8.17 7.41 15.31
N GLN A 137 9.37 7.37 15.87
CA GLN A 137 10.39 6.37 15.52
C GLN A 137 9.94 4.94 15.87
N LEU A 138 9.29 4.75 17.02
CA LEU A 138 8.76 3.45 17.43
C LEU A 138 7.65 2.97 16.48
N ARG A 139 6.71 3.83 16.09
CA ARG A 139 5.66 3.47 15.12
C ARG A 139 6.24 3.15 13.75
N LEU A 140 7.26 3.89 13.32
CA LEU A 140 7.94 3.64 12.05
C LEU A 140 8.62 2.27 12.01
N VAL A 141 9.21 1.82 13.12
CA VAL A 141 9.76 0.45 13.27
C VAL A 141 8.66 -0.61 13.10
N LEU A 142 7.47 -0.39 13.67
CA LEU A 142 6.34 -1.32 13.51
C LEU A 142 5.84 -1.38 12.06
N VAL A 143 5.79 -0.24 11.37
CA VAL A 143 5.48 -0.20 9.94
C VAL A 143 6.52 -0.99 9.16
N ARG A 144 7.82 -0.76 9.41
CA ARG A 144 8.92 -1.48 8.74
C ARG A 144 8.81 -3.00 8.90
N ALA A 145 8.61 -3.48 10.12
CA ALA A 145 8.48 -4.91 10.40
C ALA A 145 7.32 -5.53 9.61
N ARG A 146 6.17 -4.84 9.57
CA ARG A 146 5.01 -5.28 8.78
C ARG A 146 5.31 -5.33 7.28
N GLU A 147 5.95 -4.31 6.72
CA GLU A 147 6.29 -4.28 5.29
C GLU A 147 7.27 -5.39 4.92
N PHE A 148 8.22 -5.70 5.80
CA PHE A 148 9.16 -6.78 5.58
C PHE A 148 8.47 -8.15 5.56
N GLU A 149 7.52 -8.41 6.46
CA GLU A 149 6.73 -9.64 6.44
C GLU A 149 5.85 -9.76 5.18
N GLU A 150 5.21 -8.67 4.74
CA GLU A 150 4.46 -8.65 3.46
C GLU A 150 5.38 -8.99 2.27
N MET A 151 6.59 -8.45 2.24
CA MET A 151 7.56 -8.72 1.18
C MET A 151 8.13 -10.15 1.25
N LYS A 152 8.31 -10.72 2.44
CA LYS A 152 8.67 -12.14 2.62
C LYS A 152 7.58 -13.06 2.08
N ASN A 153 6.32 -12.75 2.36
CA ASN A 153 5.18 -13.51 1.85
C ASN A 153 5.12 -13.46 0.32
N LEU A 154 5.30 -12.28 -0.28
CA LEU A 154 5.40 -12.15 -1.74
C LEU A 154 6.57 -12.99 -2.29
N SER A 155 7.74 -12.92 -1.66
CA SER A 155 8.92 -13.69 -2.08
C SER A 155 8.67 -15.20 -2.03
N ALA A 156 8.13 -15.70 -0.92
CA ALA A 156 7.79 -17.11 -0.75
C ALA A 156 6.81 -17.60 -1.81
N GLN A 157 5.78 -16.81 -2.11
CA GLN A 157 4.81 -17.14 -3.15
C GLN A 157 5.43 -17.18 -4.55
N VAL A 158 6.24 -16.17 -4.90
CA VAL A 158 6.95 -16.15 -6.18
C VAL A 158 7.87 -17.37 -6.32
N LYS A 159 8.61 -17.73 -5.28
CA LYS A 159 9.47 -18.92 -5.27
C LYS A 159 8.67 -20.19 -5.54
N ALA A 160 7.59 -20.40 -4.79
CA ALA A 160 6.75 -21.58 -4.93
C ALA A 160 6.13 -21.69 -6.34
N ASP A 161 5.55 -20.62 -6.86
CA ASP A 161 4.89 -20.62 -8.16
C ASP A 161 5.89 -20.80 -9.32
N MET A 162 7.04 -20.13 -9.26
CA MET A 162 8.06 -20.25 -10.30
C MET A 162 8.72 -21.64 -10.32
N ALA A 163 9.01 -22.20 -9.15
CA ALA A 163 9.53 -23.57 -9.02
C ALA A 163 8.54 -24.61 -9.57
N ARG A 164 7.24 -24.46 -9.27
CA ARG A 164 6.18 -25.33 -9.79
C ARG A 164 6.09 -25.27 -11.31
N ILE A 165 6.03 -24.08 -11.90
CA ILE A 165 5.95 -23.93 -13.36
C ILE A 165 7.17 -24.54 -14.06
N LEU A 166 8.36 -24.37 -13.50
CA LEU A 166 9.59 -24.95 -14.05
C LEU A 166 9.54 -26.49 -13.98
N THR A 167 9.25 -27.05 -12.81
CA THR A 167 9.25 -28.50 -12.57
C THR A 167 8.13 -29.21 -13.32
N ASP A 168 6.93 -28.65 -13.38
CA ASP A 168 5.81 -29.18 -14.17
C ASP A 168 6.13 -29.20 -15.67
N GLY A 169 6.75 -28.13 -16.17
CA GLY A 169 7.15 -28.03 -17.57
C GLY A 169 8.19 -29.08 -17.98
N ILE A 170 9.18 -29.29 -17.12
CA ILE A 170 10.22 -30.31 -17.28
C ILE A 170 9.62 -31.71 -17.20
N GLY A 171 8.83 -31.99 -16.15
CA GLY A 171 8.25 -33.32 -15.92
C GLY A 171 7.29 -33.75 -17.02
N ARG A 172 6.58 -32.80 -17.64
CA ARG A 172 5.71 -33.06 -18.80
C ARG A 172 6.48 -33.19 -20.12
N GLY A 173 7.77 -32.88 -20.14
CA GLY A 173 8.59 -32.88 -21.35
C GLY A 173 8.18 -31.78 -22.34
N LEU A 174 7.77 -30.60 -21.85
CA LEU A 174 7.38 -29.48 -22.71
C LEU A 174 8.59 -28.91 -23.46
N ASN A 175 8.34 -28.23 -24.58
CA ASN A 175 9.37 -27.47 -25.27
C ASN A 175 9.94 -26.39 -24.32
N PRO A 176 11.28 -26.22 -24.19
CA PRO A 176 11.85 -25.18 -23.34
C PRO A 176 11.32 -23.76 -23.64
N LYS A 177 11.00 -23.45 -24.91
CA LYS A 177 10.38 -22.17 -25.28
C LYS A 177 8.94 -22.03 -24.76
N GLU A 178 8.23 -23.14 -24.55
CA GLU A 178 6.92 -23.16 -23.91
C GLU A 178 7.04 -22.97 -22.40
N VAL A 179 7.97 -23.67 -21.75
CA VAL A 179 8.25 -23.47 -20.31
C VAL A 179 8.64 -22.02 -20.03
N ALA A 180 9.51 -21.41 -20.85
CA ALA A 180 9.87 -19.99 -20.74
C ALA A 180 8.65 -19.04 -20.89
N ARG A 181 7.70 -19.37 -21.78
CA ARG A 181 6.45 -18.62 -21.94
C ARG A 181 5.55 -18.76 -20.70
N ASN A 182 5.46 -19.95 -20.13
CA ASN A 182 4.68 -20.20 -18.91
C ASN A 182 5.28 -19.45 -17.71
N LEU A 183 6.61 -19.46 -17.56
CA LEU A 183 7.31 -18.67 -16.54
C LEU A 183 7.00 -17.18 -16.68
N THR A 184 7.07 -16.65 -17.90
CA THR A 184 6.74 -15.24 -18.18
C THR A 184 5.29 -14.91 -17.82
N THR A 185 4.36 -15.81 -18.12
CA THR A 185 2.94 -15.66 -17.79
C THR A 185 2.71 -15.64 -16.28
N GLN A 186 3.36 -16.56 -15.54
CA GLN A 186 3.28 -16.62 -14.08
C GLN A 186 3.81 -15.34 -13.43
N THR A 187 4.94 -14.82 -13.89
CA THR A 187 5.47 -13.54 -13.38
C THR A 187 4.51 -12.37 -13.64
N GLY A 188 3.69 -12.43 -14.70
CA GLY A 188 2.61 -11.47 -14.93
C GLY A 188 1.52 -11.51 -13.85
N ILE A 189 1.23 -12.69 -13.29
CA ILE A 189 0.33 -12.87 -12.14
C ILE A 189 0.98 -12.26 -10.89
N GLU A 190 2.24 -12.59 -10.63
CA GLU A 190 2.96 -12.06 -9.46
C GLU A 190 3.14 -10.55 -9.50
N SER A 191 3.30 -9.97 -10.69
CA SER A 191 3.30 -8.52 -10.87
C SER A 191 1.97 -7.86 -10.45
N ARG A 192 0.83 -8.50 -10.71
CA ARG A 192 -0.48 -7.99 -10.26
C ARG A 192 -0.61 -8.04 -8.74
N ARG A 193 -0.07 -9.09 -8.11
CA ARG A 193 -0.03 -9.25 -6.65
C ARG A 193 0.85 -8.20 -5.99
N ALA A 194 2.05 -7.99 -6.51
CA ALA A 194 2.96 -6.94 -6.08
C ALA A 194 2.34 -5.53 -6.20
N ASN A 195 1.61 -5.26 -7.31
CA ASN A 195 0.89 -4.01 -7.47
C ASN A 195 -0.24 -3.82 -6.45
N ARG A 196 -0.87 -4.90 -5.98
CA ARG A 196 -1.86 -4.84 -4.89
C ARG A 196 -1.20 -4.47 -3.57
N ILE A 197 -0.02 -5.02 -3.27
CA ILE A 197 0.78 -4.65 -2.09
C ILE A 197 1.12 -3.16 -2.15
N ALA A 198 1.72 -2.68 -3.24
CA ALA A 198 2.05 -1.27 -3.44
C ALA A 198 0.88 -0.31 -3.11
N ARG A 199 -0.31 -0.57 -3.68
CA ARG A 199 -1.49 0.29 -3.49
C ARG A 199 -2.08 0.19 -2.08
N THR A 200 -1.88 -0.92 -1.40
CA THR A 200 -2.39 -1.14 -0.05
C THR A 200 -1.47 -0.50 0.99
N GLU A 201 -0.18 -0.75 0.88
CA GLU A 201 0.76 -0.42 1.95
C GLU A 201 1.16 1.06 1.95
N ILE A 202 1.40 1.64 0.78
CA ILE A 202 1.72 3.07 0.67
C ILE A 202 0.57 3.93 1.17
N THR A 203 -0.68 3.59 0.81
CA THR A 203 -1.85 4.34 1.28
C THR A 203 -2.13 4.11 2.76
N THR A 204 -1.89 2.88 3.26
CA THR A 204 -2.06 2.54 4.67
C THR A 204 -1.05 3.29 5.55
N ALA A 205 0.21 3.36 5.15
CA ALA A 205 1.24 4.11 5.87
C ALA A 205 0.88 5.59 6.00
N LEU A 206 0.41 6.22 4.92
CA LEU A 206 -0.05 7.61 4.98
C LEU A 206 -1.22 7.79 5.95
N ARG A 207 -2.24 6.93 5.88
CA ARG A 207 -3.41 7.02 6.78
C ARG A 207 -3.03 6.82 8.23
N ARG A 208 -2.16 5.85 8.53
CA ARG A 208 -1.64 5.59 9.88
C ARG A 208 -0.92 6.80 10.42
N ALA A 209 0.05 7.34 9.68
CA ALA A 209 0.80 8.52 10.08
C ALA A 209 -0.09 9.73 10.43
N ARG A 210 -1.19 9.92 9.68
CA ARG A 210 -2.16 10.98 10.00
C ARG A 210 -2.92 10.72 11.30
N MET A 211 -3.43 9.51 11.50
CA MET A 211 -4.15 9.18 12.75
C MET A 211 -3.22 9.13 13.96
N ASP A 212 -1.96 8.73 13.77
CA ASP A 212 -0.98 8.65 14.84
C ASP A 212 -0.55 10.04 15.33
N GLU A 213 -0.37 11.01 14.42
CA GLU A 213 -0.16 12.41 14.81
C GLU A 213 -1.41 13.02 15.46
N ASP A 214 -2.61 12.68 14.96
CA ASP A 214 -3.86 13.13 15.55
C ASP A 214 -4.04 12.67 17.00
N ASP A 215 -3.69 11.42 17.29
CA ASP A 215 -3.76 10.88 18.65
C ASP A 215 -2.71 11.51 19.58
N ASP A 216 -1.47 11.70 19.10
CA ASP A 216 -0.44 12.41 19.87
C ASP A 216 -0.85 13.86 20.16
N ALA A 217 -1.48 14.52 19.19
CA ALA A 217 -1.94 15.88 19.35
C ALA A 217 -3.04 15.99 20.42
N LYS A 218 -3.98 15.05 20.45
CA LYS A 218 -4.99 14.95 21.51
C LYS A 218 -4.36 14.78 22.89
N ALA A 219 -3.44 13.82 23.01
CA ALA A 219 -2.79 13.49 24.28
C ALA A 219 -1.94 14.65 24.82
N ASN A 220 -1.20 15.33 23.95
CA ASN A 220 -0.19 16.32 24.36
C ASN A 220 -0.74 17.75 24.48
N TYR A 221 -1.78 18.10 23.71
CA TYR A 221 -2.29 19.48 23.64
C TYR A 221 -3.76 19.63 24.04
N GLY A 222 -4.43 18.54 24.44
CA GLY A 222 -5.81 18.56 24.92
C GLY A 222 -6.84 18.97 23.86
N ILE A 223 -6.47 18.94 22.58
CA ILE A 223 -7.41 19.22 21.49
C ILE A 223 -8.33 18.02 21.28
N GLN A 224 -9.57 18.26 20.85
CA GLN A 224 -10.49 17.21 20.44
C GLN A 224 -10.65 17.22 18.92
N THR A 225 -10.58 16.05 18.30
CA THR A 225 -10.74 15.92 16.85
C THR A 225 -11.53 14.67 16.46
N MET A 226 -12.19 14.75 15.31
CA MET A 226 -12.74 13.59 14.59
C MET A 226 -12.18 13.52 13.17
N GLN A 227 -12.12 12.31 12.63
CA GLN A 227 -11.61 11.98 11.31
C GLN A 227 -12.73 12.07 10.26
N LEU A 228 -12.72 13.14 9.47
CA LEU A 228 -13.57 13.27 8.28
C LEU A 228 -13.09 12.28 7.22
N HIS A 229 -13.93 11.30 6.90
CA HIS A 229 -13.58 10.29 5.89
C HIS A 229 -13.71 10.88 4.48
N ILE A 230 -12.62 10.78 3.69
CA ILE A 230 -12.54 11.28 2.32
C ILE A 230 -12.32 10.10 1.37
N SER A 231 -13.41 9.65 0.76
CA SER A 231 -13.39 8.66 -0.31
C SER A 231 -12.94 9.30 -1.63
N ALA A 232 -12.22 8.55 -2.49
CA ALA A 232 -11.79 9.04 -3.80
C ALA A 232 -12.95 9.29 -4.78
N LEU A 233 -14.11 8.67 -4.54
CA LEU A 233 -15.31 8.75 -5.37
C LEU A 233 -15.02 8.52 -6.87
N SER A 234 -14.02 7.69 -7.16
CA SER A 234 -13.74 7.18 -8.50
C SER A 234 -14.83 6.21 -8.96
N PRO A 235 -14.92 5.90 -10.27
CA PRO A 235 -15.84 4.88 -10.78
C PRO A 235 -15.69 3.49 -10.13
N THR A 236 -14.54 3.21 -9.52
CA THR A 236 -14.22 1.95 -8.84
C THR A 236 -14.31 2.05 -7.31
N THR A 237 -14.83 3.15 -6.77
CA THR A 237 -14.99 3.31 -5.32
C THR A 237 -16.08 2.36 -4.82
N ARG A 238 -15.72 1.49 -3.87
CA ARG A 238 -16.65 0.57 -3.21
C ARG A 238 -17.75 1.33 -2.47
N ARG A 239 -18.96 0.76 -2.45
CA ARG A 239 -20.13 1.35 -1.78
C ARG A 239 -19.89 1.67 -0.30
N THR A 240 -19.31 0.72 0.43
CA THR A 240 -19.01 0.88 1.87
C THR A 240 -18.06 2.04 2.12
N HIS A 241 -17.16 2.34 1.18
CA HIS A 241 -16.27 3.49 1.21
C HIS A 241 -17.01 4.78 0.85
N ALA A 242 -17.80 4.78 -0.23
CA ALA A 242 -18.57 5.94 -0.66
C ALA A 242 -19.55 6.40 0.43
N ALA A 243 -20.23 5.46 1.10
CA ALA A 243 -21.17 5.72 2.18
C ALA A 243 -20.54 6.35 3.43
N ARG A 244 -19.22 6.26 3.61
CA ARG A 244 -18.49 6.94 4.69
C ARG A 244 -18.07 8.36 4.34
N HIS A 245 -18.06 8.73 3.06
CA HIS A 245 -17.61 10.03 2.58
C HIS A 245 -18.35 11.18 3.29
N GLY A 246 -17.61 12.14 3.85
CA GLY A 246 -18.20 13.30 4.52
C GLY A 246 -18.80 13.02 5.90
N LYS A 247 -18.56 11.83 6.46
CA LYS A 247 -18.91 11.48 7.84
C LYS A 247 -17.66 11.55 8.73
N LEU A 248 -17.90 11.83 10.01
CA LEU A 248 -16.89 11.92 11.05
C LEU A 248 -16.86 10.63 11.84
N TYR A 249 -15.66 10.23 12.24
CA TYR A 249 -15.40 9.03 13.05
C TYR A 249 -14.23 9.31 13.99
N THR A 250 -14.08 8.55 15.05
CA THR A 250 -12.84 8.56 15.83
C THR A 250 -11.69 7.90 15.05
N THR A 251 -10.45 8.07 15.51
CA THR A 251 -9.28 7.35 14.95
C THR A 251 -9.46 5.84 15.11
N ASP A 252 -9.97 5.38 16.25
CA ASP A 252 -10.24 3.96 16.50
C ASP A 252 -11.33 3.39 15.61
N GLU A 253 -12.43 4.11 15.39
CA GLU A 253 -13.49 3.68 14.46
C GLU A 253 -12.98 3.57 13.01
N GLN A 254 -12.03 4.42 12.61
CA GLN A 254 -11.40 4.33 11.29
C GLN A 254 -10.44 3.13 11.21
N ARG A 255 -9.62 2.92 12.24
CA ARG A 255 -8.68 1.78 12.31
C ARG A 255 -9.43 0.46 12.30
N ASP A 256 -10.45 0.32 13.13
CA ASP A 256 -11.31 -0.87 13.17
C ASP A 256 -12.01 -1.11 11.83
N TRP A 257 -12.56 -0.06 11.21
CA TRP A 257 -13.21 -0.24 9.94
C TRP A 257 -12.23 -0.68 8.83
N TRP A 258 -11.03 -0.11 8.76
CA TRP A 258 -10.02 -0.49 7.77
C TRP A 258 -9.38 -1.87 8.00
N SER A 259 -9.48 -2.43 9.21
CA SER A 259 -8.98 -3.78 9.52
C SER A 259 -9.91 -4.90 9.04
N ARG A 260 -11.18 -4.59 8.79
CA ARG A 260 -12.23 -5.55 8.38
C ARG A 260 -12.42 -5.61 6.86
N ASP A 261 -12.99 -6.72 6.37
CA ASP A 261 -13.55 -6.91 5.02
C ASP A 261 -12.68 -6.42 3.83
N ALA A 262 -11.35 -6.50 3.98
CA ALA A 262 -10.39 -5.94 3.03
C ALA A 262 -10.59 -4.44 2.73
N ASN A 263 -11.18 -3.67 3.65
CA ASN A 263 -11.44 -2.24 3.48
C ASN A 263 -10.15 -1.44 3.24
N SER A 264 -9.02 -1.83 3.84
CA SER A 264 -7.71 -1.19 3.58
C SER A 264 -7.10 -1.56 2.22
N ILE A 265 -7.44 -2.73 1.67
CA ILE A 265 -6.83 -3.26 0.46
C ILE A 265 -7.18 -2.41 -0.75
N ASN A 266 -6.16 -1.99 -1.51
CA ASN A 266 -6.30 -1.22 -2.75
C ASN A 266 -7.21 0.02 -2.60
N CYS A 267 -7.23 0.61 -1.40
CA CYS A 267 -8.12 1.69 -1.03
C CYS A 267 -7.44 3.06 -1.19
N LYS A 268 -8.04 3.94 -2.01
CA LYS A 268 -7.60 5.33 -2.20
C LYS A 268 -8.25 6.34 -1.23
N CYS A 269 -8.96 5.86 -0.21
CA CYS A 269 -9.58 6.75 0.76
C CYS A 269 -8.52 7.29 1.73
N SER A 270 -8.78 8.49 2.25
CA SER A 270 -7.98 9.18 3.25
C SER A 270 -8.90 9.70 4.36
N THR A 271 -8.32 10.26 5.41
CA THR A 271 -9.04 10.98 6.46
C THR A 271 -8.44 12.37 6.65
N VAL A 272 -9.22 13.29 7.19
CA VAL A 272 -8.77 14.62 7.59
C VAL A 272 -9.27 14.89 8.99
N ALA A 273 -8.37 15.20 9.94
CA ALA A 273 -8.81 15.58 11.28
C ALA A 273 -9.56 16.91 11.24
N VAL A 274 -10.69 16.97 11.94
CA VAL A 274 -11.51 18.16 12.13
C VAL A 274 -11.61 18.39 13.63
N LEU A 275 -11.29 19.60 14.08
CA LEU A 275 -11.47 19.97 15.48
C LEU A 275 -12.96 19.94 15.86
N VAL A 276 -13.23 19.36 17.02
CA VAL A 276 -14.57 19.29 17.62
C VAL A 276 -14.55 19.87 19.03
N ASP A 277 -15.73 20.19 19.56
CA ASP A 277 -15.92 20.51 20.97
C ASP A 277 -16.03 19.23 21.83
N ASP A 278 -16.28 19.41 23.14
CA ASP A 278 -16.42 18.31 24.10
C ASP A 278 -17.63 17.40 23.83
N LYS A 279 -18.58 17.85 22.99
CA LYS A 279 -19.74 17.07 22.56
C LYS A 279 -19.50 16.34 21.23
N GLY A 280 -18.33 16.52 20.62
CA GLY A 280 -18.01 15.99 19.30
C GLY A 280 -18.58 16.82 18.15
N GLU A 281 -19.06 18.05 18.41
CA GLU A 281 -19.57 18.93 17.36
C GLU A 281 -18.42 19.68 16.68
N PRO A 282 -18.36 19.73 15.33
CA PRO A 282 -17.27 20.40 14.61
C PRO A 282 -17.21 21.90 14.89
N LEU A 283 -16.02 22.39 15.23
CA LEU A 283 -15.79 23.83 15.42
C LEU A 283 -15.92 24.62 14.11
N SER A 284 -15.80 23.95 12.96
CA SER A 284 -16.11 24.49 11.63
C SER A 284 -16.77 23.45 10.71
N ASN A 285 -18.00 23.72 10.28
CA ASN A 285 -18.75 22.85 9.36
C ASN A 285 -18.39 23.03 7.88
N THR A 286 -17.61 24.05 7.52
CA THR A 286 -17.37 24.45 6.12
C THR A 286 -16.89 23.31 5.23
N VAL A 287 -15.89 22.56 5.71
CA VAL A 287 -15.30 21.44 4.96
C VAL A 287 -16.21 20.23 4.92
N ILE A 288 -16.97 19.98 6.00
CA ILE A 288 -17.90 18.85 6.10
C ILE A 288 -19.05 19.04 5.12
N GLU A 289 -19.65 20.23 5.09
CA GLU A 289 -20.71 20.57 4.16
C GLU A 289 -20.24 20.47 2.70
N ARG A 290 -19.02 20.94 2.41
CA ARG A 290 -18.43 20.85 1.08
C ARG A 290 -18.23 19.39 0.65
N THR A 291 -17.70 18.54 1.53
CA THR A 291 -17.48 17.11 1.28
C THR A 291 -18.80 16.37 1.11
N ARG A 292 -19.85 16.69 1.90
CA ARG A 292 -21.19 16.10 1.74
C ARG A 292 -21.85 16.53 0.42
N LYS A 293 -21.74 17.80 0.03
CA LYS A 293 -22.24 18.29 -1.27
C LYS A 293 -21.58 17.58 -2.44
N GLU A 294 -20.28 17.29 -2.33
CA GLU A 294 -19.55 16.52 -3.33
C GLU A 294 -20.11 15.09 -3.48
N TYR A 295 -20.37 14.40 -2.38
CA TYR A 295 -21.00 13.07 -2.42
C TYR A 295 -22.35 13.09 -3.14
N THR A 296 -23.22 14.04 -2.80
CA THR A 296 -24.52 14.20 -3.48
C THR A 296 -24.36 14.48 -4.97
N SER A 297 -23.41 15.33 -5.35
CA SER A 297 -23.10 15.64 -6.74
C SER A 297 -22.62 14.41 -7.52
N MET A 298 -21.74 13.60 -6.93
CA MET A 298 -21.23 12.37 -7.55
C MET A 298 -22.33 11.30 -7.66
N LYS A 299 -23.18 11.16 -6.64
CA LYS A 299 -24.34 10.26 -6.69
C LYS A 299 -25.29 10.62 -7.84
N ALA A 300 -25.57 11.91 -8.03
CA ALA A 300 -26.38 12.40 -9.13
C ALA A 300 -25.77 12.13 -10.52
N ARG A 301 -24.44 11.97 -10.60
CA ARG A 301 -23.70 11.65 -11.85
C ARG A 301 -23.56 10.16 -12.11
N GLY A 302 -24.28 9.31 -11.38
CA GLY A 302 -24.25 7.86 -11.60
C GLY A 302 -23.12 7.14 -10.86
N LEU A 303 -22.58 7.70 -9.76
CA LEU A 303 -21.95 6.87 -8.75
C LEU A 303 -23.04 5.95 -8.18
N THR A 304 -23.24 4.80 -8.81
CA THR A 304 -24.31 3.88 -8.45
C THR A 304 -23.97 3.21 -7.12
N ASP A 305 -24.97 3.11 -6.26
CA ASP A 305 -24.93 2.23 -5.09
C ASP A 305 -25.03 0.75 -5.54
N ASP A 306 -24.78 0.39 -6.80
CA ASP A 306 -25.22 -0.90 -7.37
C ASP A 306 -24.10 -1.64 -8.13
N ASN A 307 -22.98 -1.91 -7.47
CA ASN A 307 -22.08 -2.98 -7.90
C ASN A 307 -21.60 -3.77 -6.68
N ALA A 308 -22.45 -4.70 -6.24
CA ALA A 308 -22.05 -5.86 -5.46
C ALA A 308 -21.79 -6.99 -6.46
N GLY A 309 -20.52 -7.21 -6.74
CA GLY A 309 -20.00 -8.34 -7.51
C GLY A 309 -18.59 -8.62 -7.03
#